data_AF-A0A4S9X2T3-F1
#
_entry.id   AF-A0A4S9X2T3-F1
#
_cell.length_a   1.000
_cell.length_b   1.000
_cell.length_c   1.000
_cell.angle_alpha   90.00
_cell.angle_beta   90.00
_cell.angle_gamma   90.00
#
_symmetry.space_group_name_H-M   'P 1'
#
loop_
_entity.id
_entity.type
_entity.pdbx_description
1 polymer ?
#
loop_
_entity_poly.entity_id
_entity_poly.type
_entity_poly.pdbx_seq_one_letter_code
_entity_poly.pdbx_strand_id
1 'polypeptide(L)'
;MDSSTNLEMDEPTTIILLAVYNRKGNLEKNIEIKLRMNTSFGKLATLLRSKFDQTEKHVLRYRYKLRGKFTAYEWRIIFESDTPASVSRVVSGKYSRGC
;
A
#
# COMPACT_ATOMS: atom_id res chain seq x y z
N MET A 1 9.25 19.15 31.40
CA MET A 1 9.92 17.91 30.97
C MET A 1 9.12 17.39 29.79
N ASP A 2 9.61 17.67 28.58
CA ASP A 2 8.93 17.34 27.33
C ASP A 2 9.11 15.86 27.00
N SER A 3 8.16 15.03 27.41
CA SER A 3 8.11 13.62 27.01
C SER A 3 7.23 13.46 25.77
N SER A 4 7.75 13.87 24.61
CA SER A 4 7.05 13.70 23.32
C SER A 4 7.91 13.07 22.22
N THR A 5 9.08 12.53 22.53
CA THR A 5 10.11 12.24 21.51
C THR A 5 10.44 10.77 21.26
N ASN A 6 9.70 9.80 21.79
CA ASN A 6 10.05 8.37 21.59
C ASN A 6 8.95 7.46 21.01
N LEU A 7 7.78 7.99 20.62
CA LEU A 7 6.73 7.16 20.00
C LEU A 7 6.99 6.84 18.51
N GLU A 8 7.81 7.64 17.83
CA GLU A 8 8.08 7.45 16.40
C GLU A 8 9.09 6.34 16.09
N MET A 9 9.94 5.96 17.05
CA MET A 9 11.01 4.99 16.82
C MET A 9 10.54 3.53 16.87
N ASP A 10 9.44 3.24 17.57
CA ASP A 10 8.93 1.87 17.78
C ASP A 10 7.86 1.45 16.76
N GLU A 11 7.53 2.29 15.78
CA GLU A 11 6.49 1.94 14.82
C GLU A 11 6.96 0.81 13.87
N PRO A 12 6.23 -0.32 13.79
CA PRO A 12 6.62 -1.42 12.93
C PRO A 12 6.65 -0.98 11.47
N THR A 13 7.64 -1.48 10.73
CA THR A 13 7.79 -1.20 9.30
C THR A 13 7.45 -2.41 8.46
N THR A 14 7.03 -2.18 7.22
CA THR A 14 6.78 -3.20 6.21
C THR A 14 7.46 -2.83 4.92
N ILE A 15 7.85 -3.84 4.15
CA ILE A 15 8.40 -3.67 2.81
C ILE A 15 7.27 -3.96 1.82
N ILE A 16 6.99 -2.99 0.95
CA ILE A 16 6.02 -3.12 -0.13
C ILE A 16 6.79 -3.21 -1.45
N LEU A 17 6.47 -4.23 -2.23
CA LEU A 17 6.93 -4.36 -3.60
C LEU A 17 5.91 -3.71 -4.53
N LEU A 18 6.31 -2.62 -5.18
CA LEU A 18 5.53 -1.95 -6.22
C LEU A 18 5.95 -2.47 -7.60
N ALA A 19 5.02 -3.12 -8.28
CA ALA A 19 5.16 -3.48 -9.68
C ALA A 19 4.64 -2.35 -10.57
N VAL A 20 5.52 -1.76 -11.37
CA VAL A 20 5.21 -0.69 -12.32
C VAL A 20 5.01 -1.31 -13.70
N TYR A 21 3.84 -1.09 -14.27
CA TYR A 21 3.47 -1.59 -15.59
C TYR A 21 3.39 -0.42 -16.57
N ASN A 22 3.91 -0.61 -17.78
CA ASN A 22 3.78 0.39 -18.83
C ASN A 22 2.36 0.37 -19.45
N ARG A 23 2.09 1.31 -20.37
CA ARG A 23 0.80 1.43 -21.08
C ARG A 23 0.37 0.14 -21.82
N LYS A 24 1.32 -0.73 -22.19
CA LYS A 24 1.05 -2.00 -22.88
C LYS A 24 0.73 -3.14 -21.90
N GLY A 25 0.71 -2.86 -20.59
CA GLY A 25 0.47 -3.86 -19.54
C GLY A 25 1.68 -4.74 -19.24
N ASN A 26 2.86 -4.43 -19.79
CA ASN A 26 4.08 -5.17 -19.51
C ASN A 26 4.73 -4.63 -18.24
N LEU A 27 5.24 -5.54 -17.41
CA LEU A 27 6.00 -5.16 -16.22
C LEU A 27 7.29 -4.45 -16.66
N GLU A 28 7.44 -3.20 -16.25
CA GLU A 28 8.60 -2.38 -16.58
C GLU A 28 9.63 -2.41 -15.46
N LYS A 29 9.17 -2.34 -14.21
CA LYS A 29 10.06 -2.30 -13.04
C LYS A 29 9.38 -2.78 -11.78
N ASN A 30 10.16 -3.34 -10.87
CA ASN A 30 9.77 -3.54 -9.47
C ASN A 30 10.54 -2.56 -8.58
N ILE A 31 9.84 -1.97 -7.61
CA ILE A 31 10.41 -1.03 -6.64
C ILE A 31 10.07 -1.54 -5.25
N GLU A 32 11.09 -1.80 -4.43
CA GLU A 32 10.90 -2.09 -3.02
C GLU A 32 10.90 -0.81 -2.20
N ILE A 33 9.89 -0.64 -1.35
CA ILE A 33 9.77 0.53 -0.49
C ILE A 33 9.47 0.07 0.93
N LYS A 34 10.30 0.53 1.86
CA LYS A 34 10.08 0.36 3.30
C LYS A 34 9.20 1.50 3.82
N LEU A 35 8.10 1.17 4.47
CA LEU A 35 7.14 2.12 5.05
C LEU A 35 6.82 1.75 6.50
N ARG A 36 6.49 2.75 7.33
CA ARG A 36 5.90 2.48 8.65
C ARG A 36 4.43 2.08 8.49
N MET A 37 3.95 1.18 9.35
CA MET A 37 2.65 0.50 9.18
C MET A 37 1.43 1.43 9.23
N ASN A 38 1.50 2.56 9.92
CA ASN A 38 0.42 3.55 10.02
C ASN A 38 0.72 4.83 9.22
N THR A 39 1.82 4.87 8.48
CA THR A 39 2.05 5.95 7.52
C THR A 39 1.05 5.85 6.37
N SER A 40 0.39 6.97 6.06
CA SER A 40 -0.56 7.04 4.95
C SER A 40 0.12 6.86 3.60
N PHE A 41 -0.56 6.16 2.69
CA PHE A 41 -0.09 6.01 1.32
C PHE A 41 -0.07 7.31 0.54
N GLY A 42 -0.71 8.39 1.02
CA GLY A 42 -0.61 9.72 0.43
C GLY A 42 0.83 10.21 0.34
N LYS A 43 1.67 9.95 1.37
CA LYS A 43 3.10 10.27 1.31
C LYS A 43 3.81 9.50 0.19
N LEU A 44 3.48 8.20 0.05
CA LEU A 44 3.98 7.37 -1.05
C LEU A 44 3.49 7.87 -2.41
N ALA A 45 2.20 8.18 -2.55
CA ALA A 45 1.60 8.67 -3.79
C ALA A 45 2.25 9.98 -4.24
N THR A 46 2.54 10.90 -3.31
CA THR A 46 3.27 12.14 -3.61
C THR A 46 4.70 11.86 -4.07
N LEU A 47 5.40 10.92 -3.43
CA LEU A 47 6.74 10.51 -3.86
C LEU A 47 6.73 9.86 -5.26
N LEU A 48 5.71 9.04 -5.56
CA LEU A 48 5.58 8.42 -6.89
C LEU A 48 5.22 9.48 -7.94
N ARG A 49 4.33 10.43 -7.63
CA ARG A 49 3.98 11.56 -8.52
C ARG A 49 5.15 12.48 -8.89
N SER A 50 6.21 12.51 -8.09
CA SER A 50 7.43 13.25 -8.45
C SER A 50 8.41 12.42 -9.29
N LYS A 51 8.23 11.10 -9.35
CA LYS A 51 9.11 10.18 -10.10
C LYS A 51 8.52 9.66 -11.41
N PHE A 52 7.19 9.69 -11.55
CA PHE A 52 6.47 9.24 -12.73
C PHE A 52 5.79 10.42 -13.42
N ASP A 53 5.63 10.32 -14.74
CA ASP A 53 5.06 11.38 -15.57
C ASP A 53 3.60 11.67 -15.18
N GLN A 54 3.30 12.92 -14.86
CA GLN A 54 1.98 13.35 -14.41
C GLN A 54 0.95 13.40 -15.55
N THR A 55 1.38 13.32 -16.81
CA THR A 55 0.47 13.18 -17.97
C THR A 55 -0.19 11.80 -18.03
N GLU A 56 0.33 10.82 -17.28
CA GLU A 56 -0.25 9.49 -17.16
C GLU A 56 -1.10 9.36 -15.88
N LYS A 57 -2.34 8.86 -16.04
CA LYS A 57 -3.23 8.59 -14.90
C LYS A 57 -2.80 7.30 -14.19
N HIS A 58 -1.84 7.41 -13.28
CA HIS A 58 -1.41 6.28 -12.45
C HIS A 58 -2.39 6.02 -11.29
N VAL A 59 -2.67 4.75 -11.00
CA VAL A 59 -3.51 4.32 -9.87
C VAL A 59 -2.76 3.29 -9.04
N LEU A 60 -2.65 3.54 -7.74
CA LEU A 60 -2.12 2.57 -6.79
C LEU A 60 -3.15 1.46 -6.56
N ARG A 61 -2.72 0.21 -6.81
CA ARG A 61 -3.54 -0.98 -6.63
C ARG A 61 -2.81 -2.01 -5.79
N TYR A 62 -3.56 -2.68 -4.94
CA TYR A 62 -3.08 -3.79 -4.14
C TYR A 62 -3.65 -5.10 -4.67
N ARG A 63 -2.78 -6.09 -4.90
CA ARG A 63 -3.17 -7.46 -5.24
C ARG A 63 -3.25 -8.28 -3.96
N TYR A 64 -4.38 -8.93 -3.72
CA TYR A 64 -4.51 -9.90 -2.64
C TYR A 64 -5.04 -11.22 -3.13
N LYS A 65 -4.69 -12.27 -2.40
CA LYS A 65 -5.20 -13.62 -2.63
C LYS A 65 -6.51 -13.77 -1.89
N LEU A 66 -7.55 -14.21 -2.59
CA LEU A 66 -8.81 -14.60 -1.95
C LEU A 66 -8.59 -15.87 -1.14
N ARG A 67 -9.13 -15.90 0.09
CA ARG A 67 -9.18 -17.12 0.89
C ARG A 67 -10.32 -18.00 0.35
N GLY A 68 -9.97 -19.14 -0.24
CA GLY A 68 -10.93 -20.12 -0.79
C GLY A 68 -10.24 -21.36 -1.35
N LYS A 69 -11.02 -22.35 -1.81
CA LYS A 69 -10.50 -23.60 -2.42
C LYS A 69 -9.72 -23.36 -3.73
N PHE A 70 -9.95 -22.23 -4.40
CA PHE A 70 -9.26 -21.87 -5.64
C PHE A 70 -8.34 -20.65 -5.43
N THR A 71 -7.19 -20.65 -6.10
CA THR A 71 -6.25 -19.52 -6.13
C THR A 71 -6.78 -18.41 -7.04
N ALA A 72 -7.64 -17.55 -6.50
CA ALA A 72 -8.07 -16.32 -7.16
C ALA A 72 -7.34 -15.11 -6.55
N TYR A 73 -7.02 -14.14 -7.41
CA TYR A 73 -6.42 -12.87 -7.01
C TYR A 73 -7.37 -11.72 -7.37
N GLU A 74 -7.54 -10.79 -6.44
CA GLU A 74 -8.31 -9.57 -6.67
C GLU A 74 -7.43 -8.34 -6.54
N TRP A 75 -7.90 -7.27 -7.20
CA TRP A 75 -7.28 -5.95 -7.16
C TRP A 75 -8.18 -4.99 -6.40
N ARG A 76 -7.59 -4.28 -5.44
CA ARG A 76 -8.25 -3.17 -4.74
C ARG A 76 -7.50 -1.87 -5.00
N ILE A 77 -8.25 -0.79 -5.25
CA ILE A 77 -7.69 0.56 -5.31
C ILE A 77 -7.28 0.99 -3.91
N ILE A 78 -6.05 1.49 -3.77
CA ILE A 78 -5.53 2.08 -2.54
C ILE A 78 -5.81 3.58 -2.57
N PHE A 79 -6.43 4.11 -1.51
CA PHE A 79 -6.63 5.55 -1.36
C PHE A 79 -5.44 6.19 -0.63
N GLU A 80 -5.24 7.49 -0.80
CA GLU A 80 -4.14 8.22 -0.14
C GLU A 80 -4.24 8.17 1.40
N SER A 81 -5.44 8.03 1.96
CA SER A 81 -5.67 7.90 3.39
C SER A 81 -5.42 6.48 3.93
N ASP A 82 -5.34 5.46 3.06
CA ASP A 82 -5.07 4.09 3.51
C ASP A 82 -3.64 3.98 4.08
N THR A 83 -3.42 2.99 4.94
CA THR A 83 -2.11 2.68 5.52
C THR A 83 -1.79 1.20 5.27
N PRO A 84 -0.51 0.79 5.34
CA PRO A 84 -0.18 -0.63 5.23
C PRO A 84 -0.92 -1.51 6.26
N ALA A 85 -1.14 -1.00 7.48
CA ALA A 85 -1.93 -1.67 8.50
C ALA A 85 -3.42 -1.81 8.10
N SER A 86 -4.04 -0.77 7.53
CA SER A 86 -5.45 -0.84 7.13
C SER A 86 -5.67 -1.86 6.01
N VAL A 87 -4.75 -1.94 5.05
CA VAL A 87 -4.79 -2.89 3.95
C VAL A 87 -4.55 -4.32 4.45
N SER A 88 -3.57 -4.54 5.34
CA SER A 88 -3.28 -5.85 5.92
C SER A 88 -4.46 -6.44 6.72
N ARG A 89 -5.20 -5.61 7.46
CA ARG A 89 -6.40 -6.05 8.21
C ARG A 89 -7.51 -6.58 7.31
N VAL A 90 -7.66 -6.00 6.12
CA VAL A 90 -8.67 -6.42 5.14
C VAL A 90 -8.35 -7.81 4.60
N VAL A 91 -7.07 -8.12 4.38
CA VAL A 91 -6.61 -9.43 3.88
C VAL A 91 -6.70 -10.52 4.94
N SER A 92 -6.47 -10.18 6.21
CA SER A 92 -6.56 -11.15 7.31
C SER A 92 -7.99 -11.49 7.71
N GLY A 93 -9.02 -10.91 7.08
CA GLY A 93 -10.42 -11.20 7.36
C GLY A 93 -10.92 -10.65 8.69
N LYS A 94 -10.18 -9.73 9.34
CA LYS A 94 -10.56 -9.13 10.63
C LYS A 94 -11.56 -7.97 10.51
N TYR A 95 -12.37 -7.95 9.45
CA TYR A 95 -13.56 -7.11 9.36
C TYR A 95 -14.79 -7.94 9.75
N SER A 96 -15.03 -8.06 11.05
CA SER A 96 -16.40 -8.20 11.55
C SER A 96 -17.05 -6.83 11.37
N ARG A 97 -17.72 -6.60 10.23
CA ARG A 97 -18.73 -5.54 10.18
C ARG A 97 -19.88 -6.00 11.05
N GLY A 98 -19.81 -5.70 12.35
CA GLY A 98 -21.01 -5.65 13.18
C GLY A 98 -21.87 -4.52 12.63
N CYS A 99 -22.94 -4.89 11.95
CA CYS A 99 -24.15 -4.08 11.93
C CYS A 99 -24.78 -4.13 13.33
#